data_AF-A0A1C5DM27-F1
#
_entry.id   AF-A0A1C5DM27-F1
#
_cell.length_a   1.000
_cell.length_b   1.000
_cell.length_c   1.000
_cell.angle_alpha   90.00
_cell.angle_beta   90.00
_cell.angle_gamma   90.00
#
_symmetry.space_group_name_H-M   'P 1'
#
loop_
_entity.id
_entity.type
_entity.pdbx_description
1 polymer ?
#
loop_
_entity_poly.entity_id
_entity_poly.type
_entity_poly.pdbx_seq_one_letter_code
_entity_poly.pdbx_strand_id
1 'polypeptide(L)'
;MGMTLLRVDPTTVEAAPFTPDDWSFTLLRCLAYPSAEERHAARLRGFLFMEGGPLRLYLDSEDVSGVITADVHPGGALTALLAALPSLLGEEWRTSAGADDPHCTYVVDLTDW
;
A
#
# COMPACT_ATOMS: atom_id res chain seq x y z
N MET A 1 39.94 4.59 -3.87
CA MET A 1 38.94 5.03 -2.88
C MET A 1 38.60 3.83 -2.01
N GLY A 2 39.07 3.81 -0.76
CA GLY A 2 38.86 2.68 0.16
C GLY A 2 37.66 2.96 1.06
N MET A 3 36.63 2.12 1.02
CA MET A 3 35.45 2.23 1.87
C MET A 3 35.68 1.40 3.13
N THR A 4 35.60 2.02 4.31
CA THR A 4 35.73 1.31 5.59
C THR A 4 34.56 0.36 5.76
N LEU A 5 34.84 -0.94 5.90
CA LEU A 5 33.85 -1.95 6.21
C LEU A 5 33.80 -2.16 7.72
N LEU A 6 32.61 -1.99 8.29
CA LEU A 6 32.33 -2.27 9.70
C LEU A 6 31.54 -3.57 9.77
N ARG A 7 32.07 -4.57 10.48
CA ARG A 7 31.36 -5.82 10.74
C ARG A 7 30.43 -5.59 11.93
N VAL A 8 29.13 -5.72 11.70
CA VAL A 8 28.10 -5.61 12.73
C VAL A 8 27.69 -7.02 13.16
N ASP A 9 27.68 -7.28 14.47
CA ASP A 9 27.06 -8.46 15.05
C ASP A 9 25.60 -8.12 15.39
N PRO A 10 24.60 -8.68 14.68
CA PRO A 10 23.20 -8.34 14.89
C PRO A 10 22.68 -8.81 16.26
N THR A 11 23.37 -9.73 16.93
CA THR A 11 22.96 -10.21 18.27
C THR A 11 23.30 -9.20 19.38
N THR A 12 24.18 -8.24 19.11
CA THR A 12 24.65 -7.25 20.09
C THR A 12 24.09 -5.85 19.86
N VAL A 13 23.28 -5.66 18.83
CA VAL A 13 22.71 -4.35 18.45
C VAL A 13 21.21 -4.36 18.75
N GLU A 14 20.74 -3.33 19.43
CA GLU A 14 19.31 -3.13 19.66
C GLU A 14 18.61 -2.87 18.31
N ALA A 15 17.54 -3.64 18.04
CA ALA A 15 16.77 -3.47 16.83
C ALA A 15 16.06 -2.11 16.86
N ALA A 16 16.18 -1.37 15.76
CA ALA A 16 15.37 -0.15 15.60
C ALA A 16 13.88 -0.52 15.61
N PRO A 17 13.02 0.28 16.26
CA PRO A 17 11.59 0.07 16.18
C PRO A 17 11.11 0.27 14.75
N PHE A 18 10.12 -0.53 14.36
CA PHE A 18 9.53 -0.44 13.04
C PHE A 18 8.67 0.83 12.93
N THR A 19 8.88 1.62 11.90
CA THR A 19 8.23 2.92 11.73
C THR A 19 7.01 2.83 10.78
N PRO A 20 6.13 3.85 10.77
CA PRO A 20 5.07 3.96 9.75
C PRO A 20 5.61 3.96 8.32
N ASP A 21 6.78 4.54 8.09
CA ASP A 21 7.43 4.54 6.78
C ASP A 21 7.87 3.12 6.37
N ASP A 22 8.36 2.31 7.33
CA ASP A 22 8.69 0.91 7.08
C ASP A 22 7.44 0.08 6.74
N TRP A 23 6.29 0.37 7.36
CA TRP A 23 5.01 -0.26 7.03
C TRP A 23 4.56 0.12 5.62
N SER A 24 4.63 1.40 5.30
CA SER A 24 4.30 1.94 3.99
C SER A 24 5.18 1.31 2.91
N PHE A 25 6.49 1.26 3.13
CA PHE A 25 7.43 0.64 2.23
C PHE A 25 7.14 -0.85 2.01
N THR A 26 6.85 -1.58 3.09
CA THR A 26 6.54 -3.01 3.02
C THR A 26 5.28 -3.26 2.18
N LEU A 27 4.20 -2.50 2.45
CA LEU A 27 2.97 -2.56 1.67
C LEU A 27 3.20 -2.25 0.19
N LEU A 28 3.87 -1.15 -0.12
CA LEU A 28 4.17 -0.75 -1.50
C LEU A 28 5.03 -1.79 -2.22
N ARG A 29 6.01 -2.39 -1.52
CA ARG A 29 6.85 -3.46 -2.07
C ARG A 29 6.03 -4.70 -2.42
N CYS A 30 5.13 -5.14 -1.54
CA CYS A 30 4.26 -6.28 -1.78
C CYS A 30 3.33 -6.06 -2.99
N LEU A 31 2.80 -4.85 -3.13
CA LEU A 31 1.92 -4.50 -4.25
C LEU A 31 2.68 -4.33 -5.58
N ALA A 32 3.89 -3.77 -5.55
CA ALA A 32 4.71 -3.55 -6.75
C ALA A 32 5.38 -4.83 -7.26
N TYR A 33 5.72 -5.75 -6.35
CA TYR A 33 6.40 -7.00 -6.65
C TYR A 33 5.66 -8.19 -6.02
N PRO A 34 4.41 -8.46 -6.43
CA PRO A 34 3.67 -9.60 -5.89
C PRO A 34 4.38 -10.90 -6.26
N SER A 35 4.37 -11.87 -5.35
CA SER A 35 4.76 -13.23 -5.70
C SER A 35 3.76 -13.83 -6.70
N ALA A 36 4.12 -14.95 -7.34
CA ALA A 36 3.23 -15.60 -8.30
C ALA A 36 1.89 -16.05 -7.67
N GLU A 37 1.90 -16.42 -6.39
CA GLU A 37 0.72 -16.83 -5.62
C GLU A 37 -0.11 -15.62 -5.17
N GLU A 38 0.53 -14.48 -4.95
CA GLU A 38 -0.10 -13.22 -4.51
C GLU A 38 -0.35 -12.27 -5.69
N ARG A 39 -0.43 -12.77 -6.93
CA ARG A 39 -0.69 -11.90 -8.08
C ARG A 39 -2.13 -11.40 -8.01
N HIS A 40 -2.30 -10.24 -7.38
CA HIS A 40 -3.60 -9.56 -7.24
C HIS A 40 -4.14 -9.14 -8.62
N ALA A 41 -5.47 -9.17 -8.76
CA ALA A 41 -6.16 -8.58 -9.91
C ALA A 41 -5.96 -7.05 -10.00
N ALA A 42 -5.73 -6.42 -8.85
CA ALA A 42 -5.42 -5.00 -8.75
C ALA A 42 -3.91 -4.74 -8.86
N ARG A 43 -3.52 -3.77 -9.69
CA ARG A 43 -2.14 -3.38 -9.95
C ARG A 43 -1.90 -1.98 -9.41
N LEU A 44 -0.79 -1.81 -8.69
CA LEU A 44 -0.35 -0.50 -8.20
C LEU A 44 0.13 0.39 -9.35
N ARG A 45 -0.46 1.58 -9.46
CA ARG A 45 -0.10 2.62 -10.43
C ARG A 45 0.65 3.79 -9.81
N GLY A 46 0.39 4.06 -8.54
CA GLY A 46 1.02 5.13 -7.80
C GLY A 46 0.55 5.14 -6.37
N PHE A 47 1.11 6.04 -5.58
CA PHE A 47 0.72 6.26 -4.19
C PHE A 47 0.96 7.71 -3.79
N LEU A 48 0.27 8.15 -2.75
CA LEU A 48 0.42 9.48 -2.17
C LEU A 48 0.35 9.37 -0.64
N PHE A 49 1.37 9.91 0.04
CA PHE A 49 1.32 10.11 1.49
C PHE A 49 0.40 11.28 1.80
N MET A 50 -0.66 11.02 2.56
CA MET A 50 -1.63 12.03 2.95
C MET A 50 -1.21 12.69 4.26
N GLU A 51 -1.57 13.96 4.43
CA GLU A 51 -1.47 14.59 5.75
C GLU A 51 -2.35 13.83 6.75
N GLY A 52 -1.81 13.58 7.95
CA GLY A 52 -2.51 12.83 9.00
C GLY A 52 -2.20 11.34 9.08
N GLY A 53 -1.40 10.79 8.15
CA GLY A 53 -0.88 9.42 8.24
C GLY A 53 -1.42 8.36 7.26
N PRO A 54 -2.60 8.52 6.62
CA PRO A 54 -3.04 7.58 5.59
C PRO A 54 -2.13 7.58 4.37
N LEU A 55 -2.04 6.41 3.73
CA LEU A 55 -1.44 6.22 2.41
C LEU A 55 -2.55 6.01 1.39
N ARG A 56 -2.63 6.89 0.40
CA ARG A 56 -3.52 6.72 -0.75
C ARG A 56 -2.82 5.84 -1.79
N LEU A 57 -3.43 4.73 -2.16
CA LEU A 57 -2.99 3.82 -3.21
C LEU A 57 -3.80 4.06 -4.48
N TYR A 58 -3.15 4.21 -5.62
CA TYR A 58 -3.81 4.30 -6.93
C TYR A 58 -3.70 2.95 -7.62
N LEU A 59 -4.85 2.32 -7.86
CA LEU A 59 -4.97 0.94 -8.29
C LEU A 59 -5.77 0.89 -9.60
N ASP A 60 -5.31 0.09 -10.56
CA ASP A 60 -6.15 -0.35 -11.68
C ASP A 60 -6.44 -1.85 -11.57
N SER A 61 -7.51 -2.33 -12.19
CA SER A 61 -7.76 -3.76 -12.33
C SER A 61 -8.36 -4.05 -13.71
N GLU A 62 -8.41 -5.31 -14.10
CA GLU A 62 -9.07 -5.70 -15.36
C GLU A 62 -10.60 -5.59 -15.27
N ASP A 63 -11.15 -5.71 -14.06
CA ASP A 63 -12.58 -5.67 -13.79
C ASP A 63 -13.14 -4.24 -13.71
N VAL A 64 -12.29 -3.23 -13.67
CA VAL A 64 -12.70 -1.83 -13.48
C VAL A 64 -12.06 -0.93 -14.52
N SER A 65 -12.90 -0.19 -15.25
CA SER A 65 -12.43 0.84 -16.15
C SER A 65 -11.97 2.08 -15.37
N GLY A 66 -10.66 2.32 -15.35
CA GLY A 66 -10.05 3.50 -14.73
C GLY A 66 -9.22 3.19 -13.50
N VAL A 67 -8.92 4.24 -12.74
CA VAL A 67 -8.10 4.16 -11.51
C VAL A 67 -9.02 4.30 -10.30
N ILE A 68 -8.91 3.35 -9.38
CA ILE A 68 -9.53 3.40 -8.05
C ILE A 68 -8.46 3.83 -7.06
N THR A 69 -8.81 4.75 -6.17
CA THR A 69 -7.97 5.07 -5.02
C THR A 69 -8.45 4.34 -3.77
N ALA A 70 -7.51 3.79 -3.01
CA ALA A 70 -7.76 3.19 -1.71
C ALA A 70 -6.93 3.90 -0.64
N ASP A 71 -7.58 4.53 0.34
CA ASP A 71 -6.91 5.18 1.47
C ASP A 71 -6.74 4.16 2.60
N VAL A 72 -5.51 3.89 3.02
CA VAL A 72 -5.20 2.84 4.01
C VAL A 72 -4.30 3.40 5.12
N HIS A 73 -4.38 2.84 6.33
CA HIS A 73 -3.34 3.01 7.34
C HIS A 73 -2.34 1.85 7.27
N PRO A 74 -1.09 2.10 6.83
CA PRO A 74 -0.07 1.07 6.81
C PRO A 74 0.22 0.58 8.23
N GLY A 75 0.02 -0.72 8.50
CA GLY A 75 0.14 -1.26 9.85
C GLY A 75 0.13 -2.79 9.91
N GLY A 76 0.06 -3.31 11.15
CA GLY A 76 0.31 -4.72 11.48
C GLY A 76 -0.59 -5.76 10.79
N ALA A 77 -1.74 -5.36 10.24
CA ALA A 77 -2.66 -6.25 9.52
C ALA A 77 -2.39 -6.29 8.00
N LEU A 78 -1.18 -5.94 7.56
CA LEU A 78 -0.80 -5.85 6.14
C LEU A 78 -1.23 -7.07 5.30
N THR A 79 -0.99 -8.28 5.79
CA THR A 79 -1.36 -9.51 5.06
C THR A 79 -2.87 -9.63 4.86
N ALA A 80 -3.67 -9.23 5.85
CA ALA A 80 -5.12 -9.25 5.76
C ALA A 80 -5.63 -8.20 4.77
N LEU A 81 -5.04 -7.00 4.80
CA LEU A 81 -5.33 -5.94 3.83
C LEU A 81 -5.03 -6.40 2.40
N LEU A 82 -3.83 -6.94 2.15
CA LEU A 82 -3.43 -7.43 0.82
C LEU A 82 -4.39 -8.50 0.30
N ALA A 83 -4.77 -9.47 1.15
CA ALA A 83 -5.70 -10.53 0.78
C ALA A 83 -7.13 -10.03 0.51
N ALA A 84 -7.58 -9.01 1.25
CA ALA A 84 -8.93 -8.44 1.11
C ALA A 84 -9.02 -7.41 -0.03
N LEU A 85 -7.90 -6.79 -0.41
CA LEU A 85 -7.85 -5.68 -1.37
C LEU A 85 -8.62 -5.96 -2.67
N PRO A 86 -8.49 -7.12 -3.34
CA PRO A 86 -9.24 -7.39 -4.57
C PRO A 86 -10.77 -7.36 -4.37
N SER A 87 -11.25 -7.88 -3.24
CA SER A 87 -12.68 -7.90 -2.91
C SER A 87 -13.19 -6.50 -2.52
N LEU A 88 -12.37 -5.73 -1.81
CA LEU A 88 -12.71 -4.38 -1.33
C LEU A 88 -12.77 -3.34 -2.45
N LEU A 89 -12.10 -3.61 -3.57
CA LEU A 89 -12.19 -2.78 -4.78
C LEU A 89 -13.47 -3.06 -5.60
N GLY A 90 -14.34 -3.97 -5.15
CA GLY A 90 -15.64 -4.28 -5.74
C GLY A 90 -16.63 -3.10 -5.71
N GLU A 91 -17.72 -3.22 -6.47
CA GLU A 91 -18.70 -2.13 -6.67
C GLU A 91 -19.37 -1.64 -5.38
N GLU A 92 -19.49 -2.48 -4.37
CA GLU A 92 -20.25 -2.20 -3.13
C GLU A 92 -19.58 -1.15 -2.22
N TRP A 93 -18.27 -0.98 -2.32
CA TRP A 93 -17.49 -0.01 -1.51
C TRP A 93 -17.10 1.26 -2.28
N ARG A 94 -17.46 1.35 -3.57
CA ARG A 94 -17.10 2.49 -4.41
C ARG A 94 -17.98 3.68 -4.09
N THR A 95 -17.38 4.73 -3.56
CA THR A 95 -18.03 6.04 -3.51
C THR A 95 -17.61 6.86 -4.73
N SER A 96 -18.58 7.49 -5.39
CA SER A 96 -18.36 8.37 -6.56
C SER A 96 -17.70 9.71 -6.18
N ALA A 97 -17.14 9.83 -4.97
CA ALA A 97 -16.60 11.07 -4.41
C ALA A 97 -15.21 11.44 -4.95
N GLY A 98 -14.90 11.09 -6.20
CA GLY A 98 -13.69 11.54 -6.92
C GLY A 98 -13.77 12.99 -7.39
N ALA A 99 -14.47 13.88 -6.66
CA ALA A 99 -14.69 15.26 -7.09
C ALA A 99 -13.43 16.14 -6.95
N ASP A 100 -12.51 15.78 -6.05
CA ASP A 100 -11.32 16.61 -5.73
C ASP A 100 -9.99 16.01 -6.24
N ASP A 101 -9.97 14.76 -6.71
CA ASP A 101 -8.77 14.10 -7.22
C ASP A 101 -8.91 13.80 -8.71
N PRO A 102 -8.18 14.52 -9.60
CA PRO A 102 -8.30 14.35 -11.05
C PRO A 102 -7.69 13.03 -11.55
N HIS A 103 -7.05 12.24 -10.68
CA HIS A 103 -6.34 11.02 -11.06
C HIS A 103 -7.14 9.74 -10.76
N CYS A 104 -8.33 9.83 -10.17
CA CYS A 104 -9.15 8.66 -9.87
C CYS A 104 -10.61 8.81 -10.30
N THR A 105 -11.24 7.67 -10.57
CA THR A 105 -12.67 7.59 -10.88
C THR A 105 -13.50 7.32 -9.62
N TYR A 106 -12.91 6.60 -8.66
CA TYR A 106 -13.57 6.16 -7.42
C TYR A 106 -12.60 6.23 -6.25
N VAL A 107 -13.15 6.52 -5.07
CA VAL A 107 -12.41 6.49 -3.81
C VAL A 107 -13.03 5.43 -2.90
N VAL A 108 -12.16 4.62 -2.30
CA VAL A 108 -12.49 3.65 -1.26
C VAL A 108 -11.70 4.05 -0.01
N ASP A 109 -12.41 4.26 1.09
CA ASP A 109 -11.80 4.49 2.39
C ASP A 109 -11.63 3.15 3.12
N LEU A 110 -10.38 2.76 3.32
CA LEU A 110 -9.96 1.55 4.05
C LEU A 110 -9.11 1.93 5.27
N THR A 111 -9.24 3.15 5.78
CA THR A 111 -8.43 3.64 6.90
C THR A 111 -8.77 2.96 8.23
N ASP A 112 -9.98 2.40 8.35
CA ASP A 112 -10.48 1.67 9.53
C ASP A 112 -10.26 0.13 9.48
N TRP A 113 -9.53 -0.36 8.47
CA TRP A 113 -9.35 -1.81 8.22
C TRP A 113 -8.26 -2.47 9.08
#